data_AF-A0AAX3Y8I6-F1
#
_entry.id   AF-A0AAX3Y8I6-F1
#
_cell.length_a   1.000
_cell.length_b   1.000
_cell.length_c   1.000
_cell.angle_alpha   90.00
_cell.angle_beta   90.00
_cell.angle_gamma   90.00
#
_symmetry.space_group_name_H-M   'P 1'
#
loop_
_entity.id
_entity.type
_entity.pdbx_description
1 polymer ?
#
loop_
_entity_poly.entity_id
_entity_poly.type
_entity_poly.pdbx_seq_one_letter_code
_entity_poly.pdbx_strand_id
1 'polypeptide(L)' 'MAPIVGALFPGDPADVALEFAAIGTEAVISILVAVALFASGSAARRGFALGIVTAAIVGVEFAAIHFAINIDAQYAVAP' A
#
# COMPACT_ATOMS: atom_id res chain seq x y z
N MET A 1 -30.11 14.51 -15.69
CA MET A 1 -29.67 14.26 -14.30
C MET A 1 -28.35 13.53 -14.38
N ALA A 2 -27.29 14.11 -13.83
CA ALA A 2 -25.96 13.49 -13.79
C ALA A 2 -25.97 12.25 -12.88
N PRO A 3 -25.19 11.19 -13.14
CA PRO A 3 -25.11 10.05 -12.25
C PRO A 3 -24.24 10.43 -11.04
N ILE A 4 -24.86 11.00 -10.00
CA ILE A 4 -24.29 11.07 -8.65
C ILE A 4 -24.52 9.70 -8.00
N VAL A 5 -23.94 8.63 -8.57
CA VAL A 5 -24.06 7.26 -8.03
C VAL A 5 -22.69 6.60 -7.81
N GLY A 6 -21.59 7.24 -8.24
CA GLY A 6 -20.24 6.69 -8.07
C GLY A 6 -19.52 7.07 -6.77
N ALA A 7 -20.19 7.72 -5.80
CA ALA A 7 -19.50 8.32 -4.64
C ALA A 7 -20.03 7.87 -3.26
N LEU A 8 -20.83 6.81 -3.17
CA LEU A 8 -21.60 6.52 -1.95
C LEU A 8 -21.73 5.06 -1.54
N PHE A 9 -20.84 4.17 -1.99
CA PHE A 9 -20.70 2.85 -1.38
C PHE A 9 -19.25 2.64 -0.91
N PRO A 10 -18.97 2.69 0.41
CA PRO A 10 -17.71 2.19 0.91
C PRO A 10 -17.63 0.69 0.56
N GLY A 11 -16.68 0.33 -0.30
CA GLY A 11 -16.54 -1.03 -0.83
C GLY A 11 -16.73 -1.18 -2.34
N ASP A 12 -16.53 -0.14 -3.17
CA ASP A 12 -16.31 -0.33 -4.60
C ASP A 12 -14.92 -1.00 -4.81
N PRO A 13 -14.81 -2.12 -5.55
CA PRO A 13 -13.53 -2.76 -5.84
C PRO A 13 -12.49 -1.79 -6.44
N ALA A 14 -12.94 -0.77 -7.18
CA ALA A 14 -12.06 0.25 -7.76
C ALA A 14 -11.39 1.13 -6.69
N ASP A 15 -12.09 1.44 -5.59
CA ASP A 15 -11.57 2.27 -4.51
C ASP A 15 -10.52 1.50 -3.67
N VAL A 16 -10.77 0.22 -3.40
CA VAL A 16 -9.82 -0.64 -2.66
C VAL A 16 -8.54 -0.89 -3.49
N ALA A 17 -8.69 -1.05 -4.81
CA ALA A 17 -7.54 -1.20 -5.71
C ALA A 17 -6.70 0.09 -5.80
N LEU A 18 -7.36 1.25 -5.79
CA LEU A 18 -6.68 2.55 -5.76
C LEU A 18 -5.92 2.76 -4.44
N GLU A 19 -6.51 2.40 -3.30
CA GLU A 19 -5.87 2.45 -1.99
C GLU A 19 -4.62 1.54 -1.95
N PHE A 20 -4.74 0.30 -2.42
CA PHE A 20 -3.60 -0.62 -2.50
C PHE A 20 -2.49 -0.08 -3.42
N ALA A 21 -2.84 0.50 -4.57
CA ALA A 21 -1.89 1.12 -5.48
C ALA A 21 -1.17 2.33 -4.85
N ALA A 22 -1.88 3.13 -4.04
CA ALA A 22 -1.29 4.24 -3.31
C ALA A 22 -0.27 3.74 -2.28
N ILE A 23 -0.61 2.72 -1.49
CA ILE A 23 0.31 2.10 -0.52
C ILE A 23 1.54 1.52 -1.22
N GLY A 24 1.35 0.80 -2.34
CA GLY A 24 2.46 0.29 -3.16
C GLY A 24 3.38 1.40 -3.65
N THR A 25 2.82 2.54 -4.04
CA THR A 25 3.58 3.73 -4.48
C THR A 25 4.40 4.33 -3.32
N GLU A 26 3.81 4.48 -2.14
CA GLU A 26 4.50 4.96 -0.94
C GLU A 26 5.66 4.05 -0.53
N ALA A 27 5.48 2.73 -0.64
CA ALA A 27 6.53 1.77 -0.35
C ALA A 27 7.72 1.90 -1.34
N VAL A 28 7.45 2.07 -2.64
CA VAL A 28 8.49 2.30 -3.64
C VAL A 28 9.26 3.59 -3.35
N ILE A 29 8.56 4.69 -3.06
CA ILE A 29 9.20 5.97 -2.71
C ILE A 29 10.08 5.82 -1.48
N SER A 30 9.58 5.14 -0.44
CA SER A 30 10.32 4.89 0.79
C SER A 30 11.61 4.08 0.54
N ILE A 31 11.54 3.05 -0.32
CA ILE A 31 12.71 2.25 -0.70
C ILE A 31 13.71 3.09 -1.49
N LEU A 32 13.26 3.94 -2.43
CA LEU A 32 14.16 4.83 -3.19
C LEU A 32 14.91 5.81 -2.27
N VAL A 33 14.21 6.37 -1.26
CA VAL A 33 14.84 7.20 -0.23
C VAL A 33 15.85 6.39 0.59
N ALA A 34 15.52 5.16 0.97
CA ALA A 34 16.41 4.28 1.70
C ALA A 34 17.70 3.96 0.91
N VAL A 35 17.60 3.74 -0.41
CA VAL A 35 18.77 3.53 -1.27
C VAL A 35 19.72 4.73 -1.22
N ALA A 36 19.19 5.95 -1.33
CA ALA A 36 19.99 7.17 -1.24
C ALA A 36 20.67 7.30 0.14
N LEU A 37 19.97 6.96 1.21
CA LEU A 37 20.51 6.98 2.58
C LEU A 37 21.61 5.92 2.78
N PHE A 38 21.43 4.72 2.23
CA PHE A 38 22.39 3.62 2.34
C PHE A 38 23.72 3.95 1.64
N ALA A 39 23.65 4.64 0.49
CA ALA A 39 24.82 5.08 -0.27
C ALA A 39 25.70 6.10 0.47
N SER A 40 25.18 6.79 1.48
CA SER A 40 25.89 7.87 2.21
C SER A 40 27.04 7.42 3.14
N GLY A 41 27.29 6.11 3.27
CA GLY A 41 28.50 5.56 3.90
C GLY A 41 28.51 5.44 5.44
N SER A 42 27.61 6.13 6.15
CA SER A 42 27.50 6.03 7.63
C SER A 42 26.77 4.74 8.07
N ALA A 43 27.32 4.03 9.05
CA ALA A 43 26.70 2.81 9.61
C ALA A 43 25.30 3.07 10.17
N ALA A 44 25.08 4.19 10.86
CA ALA A 44 23.77 4.55 11.39
C ALA A 44 22.75 4.81 10.25
N ARG A 45 23.17 5.49 9.19
CA ARG A 45 22.31 5.74 8.02
C ARG A 45 21.98 4.48 7.24
N ARG A 46 22.93 3.55 7.13
CA ARG A 46 22.70 2.22 6.55
C ARG A 46 21.72 1.40 7.39
N GLY A 47 21.85 1.40 8.71
CA GLY A 47 20.90 0.74 9.62
C GLY A 47 19.49 1.32 9.50
N PHE A 48 19.38 2.66 9.46
CA PHE A 48 18.09 3.33 9.26
C PHE A 48 17.47 3.03 7.89
N ALA A 49 18.27 3.04 6.81
CA ALA A 49 17.82 2.65 5.47
C ALA A 49 17.28 1.21 5.43
N LEU A 50 17.98 0.26 6.06
CA LEU A 50 17.48 -1.12 6.18
C LEU A 50 16.16 -1.18 6.96
N GLY A 51 16.02 -0.38 8.02
CA GLY A 51 14.77 -0.25 8.77
C GLY A 51 13.61 0.25 7.90
N ILE A 52 13.85 1.27 7.06
CA ILE A 52 12.85 1.78 6.11
C ILE A 52 12.44 0.70 5.11
N VAL A 53 13.39 -0.03 4.52
CA VAL A 53 13.10 -1.10 3.56
C VAL A 53 12.26 -2.20 4.21
N THR A 54 12.63 -2.64 5.40
CA THR A 54 11.88 -3.65 6.15
C THR A 54 10.45 -3.17 6.44
N ALA A 55 10.28 -1.94 6.92
CA ALA A 55 8.96 -1.38 7.20
C ALA A 55 8.10 -1.26 5.93
N ALA A 56 8.68 -0.86 4.80
CA ALA A 56 7.99 -0.77 3.53
C ALA A 56 7.50 -2.15 3.04
N ILE A 57 8.35 -3.18 3.12
CA ILE A 57 7.97 -4.56 2.72
C ILE A 57 6.84 -5.09 3.61
N VAL A 58 6.99 -4.97 4.93
CA VAL A 58 5.96 -5.42 5.89
C VAL A 58 4.65 -4.64 5.66
N GLY A 59 4.72 -3.33 5.44
CA GLY A 59 3.55 -2.52 5.13
C GLY A 59 2.80 -2.99 3.87
N VAL A 60 3.52 -3.30 2.80
CA VAL A 60 2.92 -3.84 1.56
C VAL A 60 2.28 -5.21 1.79
N GLU A 61 2.90 -6.07 2.59
CA GLU A 61 2.34 -7.39 2.92
C GLU A 61 1.01 -7.27 3.67
N PHE A 62 0.94 -6.40 4.69
CA PHE A 62 -0.30 -6.12 5.40
C PHE A 62 -1.37 -5.50 4.49
N ALA A 63 -0.99 -4.57 3.62
CA ALA A 63 -1.90 -3.98 2.65
C ALA A 63 -2.43 -5.01 1.64
N ALA A 64 -1.60 -5.95 1.20
CA ALA A 64 -1.99 -7.01 0.28
C ALA A 64 -2.98 -7.98 0.93
N ILE A 65 -2.76 -8.33 2.20
CA ILE A 65 -3.71 -9.15 2.98
C ILE A 65 -5.04 -8.41 3.13
N HIS A 66 -5.02 -7.12 3.50
CA HIS A 66 -6.23 -6.32 3.62
C HIS A 66 -6.99 -6.22 2.29
N PHE A 67 -6.28 -5.98 1.19
CA PHE A 67 -6.85 -5.95 -0.16
C PHE A 67 -7.49 -7.30 -0.54
N ALA A 68 -6.80 -8.41 -0.29
CA ALA A 68 -7.32 -9.75 -0.58
C ALA A 68 -8.61 -10.06 0.21
N ILE A 69 -8.64 -9.70 1.50
CA ILE A 69 -9.83 -9.88 2.35
C ILE A 69 -10.99 -9.02 1.84
N ASN A 70 -10.75 -7.76 1.49
CA ASN A 70 -11.82 -6.85 1.04
C ASN A 70 -12.40 -7.27 -0.31
N ILE A 71 -11.57 -7.79 -1.22
CA ILE A 71 -12.05 -8.39 -2.48
C ILE A 71 -12.86 -9.65 -2.21
N ASP A 72 -12.38 -10.56 -1.36
CA ASP A 72 -13.09 -11.80 -1.05
C ASP A 72 -14.46 -11.54 -0.36
N ALA A 73 -14.50 -10.55 0.54
CA ALA A 73 -15.72 -10.12 1.22
C ALA A 73 -16.80 -9.61 0.25
N GLN A 74 -16.44 -9.05 -0.91
CA GLN A 74 -17.41 -8.64 -1.94
C GLN A 74 -18.06 -9.83 -2.64
N TYR A 75 -17.36 -10.96 -2.76
CA TYR A 75 -17.88 -12.18 -3.38
C TYR A 75 -18.58 -13.12 -2.39
N ALA A 76 -18.32 -12.95 -1.09
CA ALA A 76 -18.97 -13.73 -0.03
C ALA A 76 -20.46 -13.38 0.21
N VAL A 77 -21.01 -12.34 -0.44
CA VAL A 77 -22.39 -11.85 -0.22
C VAL A 77 -23.40 -12.29 -1.29
N ALA A 78 -23.18 -13.40 -2.00
CA ALA A 78 -24.18 -13.91 -2.93
C ALA A 78 -24.45 -15.41 -2.77
N PRO A 79 -25.73 -15.82 -2.77
CA PRO A 79 -26.78 -15.60 -1.76
C PRO A 79 -26.79 -16.64 -0.63
#